data_AF-A0A9K3ST12-F1
#
_entry.id   AF-A0A9K3ST12-F1
#
_cell.length_a   1.000
_cell.length_b   1.000
_cell.length_c   1.000
_cell.angle_alpha   90.00
_cell.angle_beta   90.00
_cell.angle_gamma   90.00
#
_symmetry.space_group_name_H-M   'P 1'
#
loop_
_entity.id
_entity.type
_entity.pdbx_description
1 polymer ?
#
loop_
_entity_poly.entity_id
_entity_poly.type
_entity_poly.pdbx_seq_one_letter_code
_entity_poly.pdbx_strand_id
1 'polypeptide(L)'
;MEYLIKLALIAIETELLCYPSLGLVSINSCGSHQDMNFNLFMKSKETFGIYFYHIYNLVLSYKSLNFNKLRVLGLEQEKRMFEVTKNINTHKGLIFSFGIIYYVVSYGLFHNIPFSNWHFQTCKLTKELRKDFLYFSNKTPGEKIFTKFGIAGARGEALTGYYKIFFQGLPFILRIYKKNPYLKAQEFYLCLLIFYMSIIEDTRAPKRPKFRAI
;
A
#
# COMPACT_ATOMS: atom_id res chain seq x y z
N MET A 1 7.94 -7.09 -18.02
CA MET A 1 6.54 -6.80 -17.64
C MET A 1 5.96 -7.91 -16.78
N GLU A 2 5.78 -9.12 -17.30
CA GLU A 2 5.11 -10.24 -16.60
C GLU A 2 5.75 -10.61 -15.25
N TYR A 3 7.08 -10.61 -15.17
CA TYR A 3 7.79 -10.90 -13.93
C TYR A 3 7.45 -9.91 -12.81
N LEU A 4 7.34 -8.61 -13.12
CA LEU A 4 7.04 -7.59 -12.12
C LEU A 4 5.58 -7.69 -11.63
N ILE A 5 4.65 -8.00 -12.54
CA ILE A 5 3.24 -8.27 -12.18
C ILE A 5 3.17 -9.47 -11.24
N LYS A 6 3.90 -10.56 -11.57
CA LYS A 6 3.97 -11.76 -10.73
C LYS A 6 4.47 -11.44 -9.32
N LEU A 7 5.58 -10.69 -9.21
CA LEU A 7 6.11 -10.27 -7.91
C LEU A 7 5.10 -9.43 -7.12
N ALA A 8 4.39 -8.52 -7.78
CA ALA A 8 3.38 -7.70 -7.13
C ALA A 8 2.19 -8.52 -6.61
N LEU A 9 1.71 -9.51 -7.38
CA LEU A 9 0.64 -10.41 -6.94
C LEU A 9 1.08 -11.30 -5.77
N ILE A 10 2.35 -11.77 -5.78
CA ILE A 10 2.94 -12.51 -4.66
C ILE A 10 3.01 -11.61 -3.42
N ALA A 11 3.39 -10.33 -3.55
CA ALA A 11 3.45 -9.41 -2.41
C ALA A 11 2.08 -9.20 -1.76
N ILE A 12 1.00 -9.04 -2.55
CA ILE A 12 -0.37 -8.92 -2.05
C ILE A 12 -0.80 -10.18 -1.29
N GLU A 13 -0.52 -11.36 -1.85
CA GLU A 13 -0.85 -12.62 -1.19
C GLU A 13 -0.05 -12.82 0.11
N THR A 14 1.23 -12.45 0.08
CA THR A 14 2.13 -12.60 1.21
C THR A 14 1.70 -11.79 2.42
N GLU A 15 1.11 -10.60 2.21
CA GLU A 15 0.51 -9.80 3.28
C GLU A 15 -0.57 -10.60 4.03
N LEU A 16 -1.42 -11.34 3.33
CA LEU A 16 -2.52 -12.14 3.90
C LEU A 16 -2.04 -13.40 4.62
N LEU A 17 -0.85 -13.87 4.26
CA LEU A 17 -0.20 -15.01 4.90
C LEU A 17 0.60 -14.61 6.14
N CYS A 18 0.75 -13.32 6.43
CA CYS A 18 1.44 -12.83 7.62
C CYS A 18 0.61 -13.11 8.87
N TYR A 19 1.18 -13.89 9.81
CA TYR A 19 0.56 -14.20 11.09
C TYR A 19 1.57 -14.07 12.23
N PRO A 20 1.19 -13.51 13.40
CA PRO A 20 -0.10 -12.91 13.72
C PRO A 20 -0.36 -11.65 12.90
N SER A 21 -1.62 -11.45 12.49
CA SER A 21 -2.02 -10.34 11.61
C SER A 21 -2.29 -9.02 12.35
N LEU A 22 -2.19 -9.02 13.68
CA LEU A 22 -2.33 -7.84 14.55
C LEU A 22 -3.60 -7.02 14.27
N GLY A 23 -4.72 -7.72 14.09
CA GLY A 23 -6.04 -7.12 13.84
C GLY A 23 -6.39 -6.94 12.36
N LEU A 24 -5.49 -7.25 11.44
CA LEU A 24 -5.75 -7.37 10.01
C LEU A 24 -6.36 -8.73 9.66
N VAL A 25 -6.98 -8.83 8.48
CA VAL A 25 -7.41 -10.12 7.91
C VAL A 25 -6.18 -10.94 7.53
N SER A 26 -6.21 -12.24 7.84
CA SER A 26 -5.21 -13.23 7.42
C SER A 26 -5.89 -14.57 7.13
N ILE A 27 -5.10 -15.55 6.67
CA ILE A 27 -5.57 -16.93 6.47
C ILE A 27 -6.22 -17.54 7.72
N ASN A 28 -5.80 -17.13 8.91
CA ASN A 28 -6.27 -17.70 10.19
C ASN A 28 -7.30 -16.82 10.93
N SER A 29 -7.61 -15.61 10.45
CA SER A 29 -8.47 -14.68 11.19
C SER A 29 -9.06 -13.58 10.30
N CYS A 30 -10.32 -13.19 10.56
CA CYS A 30 -10.90 -11.97 10.00
C CYS A 30 -10.39 -10.69 10.70
N GLY A 31 -9.50 -10.81 11.69
CA GLY A 31 -8.98 -9.67 12.44
C GLY A 31 -10.10 -8.93 13.18
N SER A 32 -10.10 -7.59 13.09
CA SER A 32 -11.16 -6.75 13.69
C SER A 32 -12.41 -6.60 12.80
N HIS A 33 -12.49 -7.36 11.71
CA HIS A 33 -13.56 -7.22 10.71
C HIS A 33 -14.62 -8.31 10.84
N GLN A 34 -15.87 -7.93 10.61
CA GLN A 34 -17.01 -8.86 10.55
C GLN A 34 -17.51 -9.05 9.11
N ASP A 35 -17.12 -8.16 8.20
CA ASP A 35 -17.61 -8.04 6.83
C ASP A 35 -16.65 -8.63 5.78
N MET A 36 -15.42 -9.00 6.15
CA MET A 36 -14.39 -9.48 5.22
C MET A 36 -13.57 -10.63 5.80
N ASN A 37 -13.07 -11.50 4.92
CA ASN A 37 -12.26 -12.67 5.27
C ASN A 37 -11.21 -12.95 4.18
N PHE A 38 -10.32 -13.91 4.44
CA PHE A 38 -9.24 -14.30 3.53
C PHE A 38 -9.72 -14.59 2.10
N ASN A 39 -10.79 -15.38 1.94
CA ASN A 39 -11.32 -15.75 0.63
C ASN A 39 -11.78 -14.53 -0.19
N LEU A 40 -12.35 -13.52 0.47
CA LEU A 40 -12.75 -12.28 -0.18
C LEU A 40 -11.55 -11.46 -0.66
N PHE A 41 -10.47 -11.45 0.12
CA PHE A 41 -9.21 -10.84 -0.28
C PHE A 41 -8.58 -11.58 -1.46
N MET A 42 -8.60 -12.92 -1.47
CA MET A 42 -8.10 -13.71 -2.61
C MET A 42 -8.89 -13.45 -3.89
N LYS A 43 -10.23 -13.39 -3.82
CA LYS A 43 -11.07 -12.98 -4.97
C LYS A 43 -10.73 -11.57 -5.45
N SER A 44 -10.53 -10.63 -4.52
CA SER A 44 -10.11 -9.28 -4.88
C SER A 44 -8.73 -9.25 -5.54
N LYS A 45 -7.77 -10.08 -5.09
CA LYS A 45 -6.41 -10.17 -5.65
C LYS A 45 -6.44 -10.53 -7.13
N GLU A 46 -7.35 -11.39 -7.58
CA GLU A 46 -7.48 -11.81 -8.99
C GLU A 46 -7.64 -10.61 -9.95
N THR A 47 -8.21 -9.51 -9.46
CA THR A 47 -8.40 -8.28 -10.26
C THR A 47 -7.13 -7.44 -10.42
N PHE A 48 -6.06 -7.69 -9.66
CA PHE A 48 -4.86 -6.83 -9.67
C PHE A 48 -3.95 -7.05 -10.89
N GLY A 49 -4.01 -8.23 -11.53
CA GLY A 49 -3.16 -8.52 -12.70
C GLY A 49 -3.39 -7.51 -13.82
N ILE A 50 -4.66 -7.24 -14.15
CA ILE A 50 -5.05 -6.26 -15.18
C ILE A 50 -4.72 -4.82 -14.75
N TYR A 51 -4.83 -4.50 -13.46
CA TYR A 51 -4.44 -3.19 -12.93
C TYR A 51 -2.95 -2.90 -13.14
N PHE A 52 -2.08 -3.84 -12.77
CA PHE A 52 -0.65 -3.70 -12.95
C PHE A 52 -0.23 -3.68 -14.42
N TYR A 53 -0.91 -4.45 -15.27
CA TYR A 53 -0.75 -4.38 -16.72
C TYR A 53 -1.06 -2.97 -17.26
N HIS A 54 -2.17 -2.37 -16.87
CA HIS A 54 -2.53 -1.01 -17.31
C HIS A 54 -1.56 0.05 -16.79
N ILE A 55 -1.06 -0.07 -15.55
CA ILE A 55 -0.01 0.83 -15.05
C ILE A 55 1.25 0.72 -15.91
N TYR A 56 1.66 -0.49 -16.26
CA TYR A 56 2.83 -0.68 -17.12
C TYR A 56 2.61 -0.06 -18.51
N ASN A 57 1.41 -0.17 -19.08
CA ASN A 57 1.08 0.50 -20.34
C ASN A 57 1.15 2.03 -20.24
N LEU A 58 0.85 2.63 -19.07
CA LEU A 58 1.11 4.06 -18.86
C LEU A 58 2.61 4.39 -18.92
N VAL A 59 3.48 3.53 -18.41
CA VAL A 59 4.94 3.73 -18.52
C VAL A 59 5.37 3.73 -19.99
N LEU A 60 4.88 2.78 -20.78
CA LEU A 60 5.21 2.69 -22.21
C LEU A 60 4.69 3.88 -23.02
N SER A 61 3.52 4.41 -22.65
CA SER A 61 2.82 5.42 -23.44
C SER A 61 3.28 6.86 -23.17
N TYR A 62 3.91 7.12 -22.02
CA TYR A 62 4.21 8.48 -21.57
C TYR A 62 5.65 8.65 -21.13
N LYS A 63 6.29 9.73 -21.60
CA LYS A 63 7.67 10.09 -21.24
C LYS A 63 7.84 10.46 -19.76
N SER A 64 6.77 10.76 -19.04
CA SER A 64 6.82 11.19 -17.64
C SER A 64 5.68 10.60 -16.82
N LEU A 65 5.95 10.39 -15.53
CA LEU A 65 4.96 9.96 -14.54
C LEU A 65 3.78 10.94 -14.47
N ASN A 66 2.55 10.41 -14.50
CA ASN A 66 1.32 11.21 -14.43
C ASN A 66 0.35 10.68 -13.35
N PHE A 67 0.17 11.46 -12.28
CA PHE A 67 -0.68 11.07 -11.16
C PHE A 67 -2.15 10.93 -11.52
N ASN A 68 -2.68 11.83 -12.33
CA ASN A 68 -4.10 11.82 -12.68
C ASN A 68 -4.45 10.59 -13.54
N LYS A 69 -3.55 10.15 -14.42
CA LYS A 69 -3.73 8.91 -15.18
C LYS A 69 -3.67 7.67 -14.27
N LEU A 70 -2.71 7.61 -13.34
CA LEU A 70 -2.67 6.55 -12.33
C LEU A 70 -3.94 6.53 -11.48
N ARG A 71 -4.44 7.70 -11.08
CA ARG A 71 -5.67 7.85 -10.29
C ARG A 71 -6.89 7.28 -11.02
N VAL A 72 -7.03 7.52 -12.32
CA VAL A 72 -8.11 6.92 -13.13
C VAL A 72 -8.03 5.39 -13.06
N LEU A 73 -6.85 4.80 -13.28
CA LEU A 73 -6.67 3.35 -13.17
C LEU A 73 -6.96 2.82 -11.76
N GLY A 74 -6.57 3.56 -10.72
CA GLY A 74 -6.86 3.21 -9.33
C GLY A 74 -8.36 3.18 -9.04
N LEU A 75 -9.11 4.15 -9.57
CA LEU A 75 -10.58 4.19 -9.44
C LEU A 75 -11.26 3.03 -10.18
N GLU A 76 -10.77 2.67 -11.37
CA GLU A 76 -11.24 1.47 -12.06
C GLU A 76 -10.94 0.20 -11.27
N GLN A 77 -9.76 0.13 -10.65
CA GLN A 77 -9.40 -1.01 -9.82
C GLN A 77 -10.25 -1.09 -8.54
N GLU A 78 -10.61 0.04 -7.94
CA GLU A 78 -11.59 0.07 -6.85
C GLU A 78 -12.95 -0.50 -7.29
N LYS A 79 -13.42 -0.16 -8.50
CA LYS A 79 -14.68 -0.71 -9.04
C LYS A 79 -14.59 -2.24 -9.20
N ARG A 80 -13.54 -2.75 -9.84
CA ARG A 80 -13.32 -4.19 -10.01
C ARG A 80 -13.27 -4.91 -8.67
N MET A 81 -12.57 -4.33 -7.68
CA MET A 81 -12.55 -4.84 -6.31
C MET A 81 -13.97 -4.91 -5.72
N PHE A 82 -14.73 -3.82 -5.76
CA PHE A 82 -16.08 -3.79 -5.18
C PHE A 82 -17.05 -4.75 -5.87
N GLU A 83 -16.96 -4.91 -7.19
CA GLU A 83 -17.77 -5.86 -7.96
C GLU A 83 -17.56 -7.30 -7.46
N VAL A 84 -16.30 -7.76 -7.37
CA VAL A 84 -16.01 -9.14 -6.97
C VAL A 84 -16.17 -9.38 -5.46
N THR A 85 -16.22 -8.32 -4.67
CA THR A 85 -16.36 -8.39 -3.21
C THR A 85 -17.74 -8.00 -2.69
N LYS A 86 -18.73 -7.78 -3.56
CA LYS A 86 -20.09 -7.35 -3.18
C LYS A 86 -20.08 -6.06 -2.33
N ASN A 87 -19.35 -5.04 -2.81
CA ASN A 87 -19.17 -3.72 -2.21
C ASN A 87 -18.42 -3.68 -0.87
N ILE A 88 -17.62 -4.71 -0.57
CA ILE A 88 -16.78 -4.75 0.64
C ILE A 88 -15.38 -4.20 0.33
N ASN A 89 -14.87 -3.32 1.20
CA ASN A 89 -13.57 -2.71 1.02
C ASN A 89 -12.44 -3.61 1.54
N THR A 90 -11.85 -4.42 0.68
CA THR A 90 -10.70 -5.27 1.01
C THR A 90 -9.36 -4.55 0.82
N HIS A 91 -9.17 -3.84 -0.30
CA HIS A 91 -7.85 -3.35 -0.72
C HIS A 91 -7.77 -1.86 -1.08
N LYS A 92 -8.74 -1.00 -0.74
CA LYS A 92 -8.70 0.41 -1.18
C LYS A 92 -7.39 1.14 -0.80
N GLY A 93 -6.84 0.87 0.39
CA GLY A 93 -5.56 1.43 0.81
C GLY A 93 -4.36 0.87 0.05
N LEU A 94 -4.40 -0.42 -0.30
CA LEU A 94 -3.37 -1.10 -1.07
C LEU A 94 -3.40 -0.66 -2.54
N ILE A 95 -4.58 -0.52 -3.16
CA ILE A 95 -4.74 0.03 -4.51
C ILE A 95 -4.06 1.39 -4.61
N PHE A 96 -4.31 2.26 -3.64
CA PHE A 96 -3.70 3.58 -3.59
C PHE A 96 -2.18 3.51 -3.43
N SER A 97 -1.70 2.88 -2.35
CA SER A 97 -0.28 2.98 -1.99
C SER A 97 0.61 2.12 -2.88
N PHE A 98 0.19 0.88 -3.12
CA PHE A 98 0.95 -0.05 -3.93
C PHE A 98 0.86 0.31 -5.42
N GLY A 99 -0.25 0.88 -5.89
CA GLY A 99 -0.34 1.43 -7.25
C GLY A 99 0.69 2.53 -7.52
N ILE A 100 0.90 3.45 -6.56
CA ILE A 100 1.92 4.51 -6.66
C ILE A 100 3.33 3.90 -6.72
N ILE A 101 3.67 3.02 -5.77
CA ILE A 101 4.98 2.36 -5.73
C ILE A 101 5.21 1.56 -7.01
N TYR A 102 4.24 0.74 -7.42
CA TYR A 102 4.33 -0.09 -8.62
C TYR A 102 4.56 0.76 -9.88
N TYR A 103 3.89 1.91 -10.00
CA TYR A 103 4.09 2.80 -11.14
C TYR A 103 5.50 3.40 -11.17
N VAL A 104 6.01 3.87 -10.02
CA VAL A 104 7.37 4.43 -9.91
C VAL A 104 8.44 3.36 -10.16
N VAL A 105 8.27 2.16 -9.60
CA VAL A 105 9.17 1.02 -9.84
C VAL A 105 9.18 0.64 -11.32
N SER A 106 8.01 0.50 -11.93
CA SER A 106 7.89 0.16 -13.36
C SER A 106 8.55 1.23 -14.24
N TYR A 107 8.30 2.50 -13.94
CA TYR A 107 8.90 3.63 -14.66
C TYR A 107 10.43 3.68 -14.47
N GLY A 108 10.90 3.45 -13.24
CA GLY A 108 12.31 3.46 -12.92
C GLY A 108 13.08 2.34 -13.59
N LEU A 109 12.53 1.13 -13.62
CA LEU A 109 13.11 0.00 -14.34
C LEU A 109 13.13 0.23 -15.85
N PHE A 110 12.05 0.76 -16.43
CA PHE A 110 11.96 1.00 -17.88
C PHE A 110 12.92 2.09 -18.36
N HIS A 111 13.09 3.17 -17.58
CA HIS A 111 13.96 4.30 -17.93
C HIS A 111 15.36 4.22 -17.29
N ASN A 112 15.74 3.09 -16.69
CA ASN A 112 17.03 2.91 -16.00
C ASN A 112 17.32 3.99 -14.94
N ILE A 113 16.30 4.40 -14.19
CA ILE A 113 16.46 5.36 -13.09
C ILE A 113 17.01 4.61 -11.87
N PRO A 114 18.12 5.06 -11.27
CA PRO A 114 18.70 4.44 -10.08
C PRO A 114 17.70 4.32 -8.93
N PHE A 115 17.77 3.23 -8.17
CA PHE A 115 16.92 2.98 -7.00
C PHE A 115 16.91 4.14 -6.00
N SER A 116 18.07 4.78 -5.78
CA SER A 116 18.22 5.95 -4.92
C SER A 116 17.33 7.13 -5.32
N ASN A 117 16.86 7.17 -6.57
CA ASN A 117 16.03 8.24 -7.09
C ASN A 117 14.53 7.92 -7.04
N TRP A 118 14.13 6.69 -6.70
CA TRP A 118 12.71 6.28 -6.72
C TRP A 118 11.86 7.05 -5.69
N HIS A 119 12.42 7.34 -4.52
CA HIS A 119 11.78 8.23 -3.54
C HIS A 119 11.46 9.61 -4.14
N PHE A 120 12.42 10.25 -4.82
CA PHE A 120 12.22 11.56 -5.44
C PHE A 120 11.20 11.52 -6.59
N GLN A 121 11.22 10.46 -7.40
CA GLN A 121 10.18 10.25 -8.42
C GLN A 121 8.79 10.11 -7.80
N THR A 122 8.69 9.42 -6.66
CA THR A 122 7.45 9.32 -5.90
C THR A 122 6.98 10.69 -5.43
N CYS A 123 7.84 11.48 -4.76
CA CYS A 123 7.52 12.84 -4.32
C CYS A 123 6.99 13.72 -5.48
N LYS A 124 7.65 13.65 -6.65
CA LYS A 124 7.24 14.38 -7.85
C LYS A 124 5.87 13.93 -8.35
N LEU A 125 5.66 12.63 -8.47
CA LEU A 125 4.39 12.04 -8.88
C LEU A 125 3.25 12.44 -7.93
N THR A 126 3.47 12.37 -6.62
CA THR A 126 2.42 12.54 -5.61
C THR A 126 2.13 14.00 -5.26
N LYS A 127 2.86 14.98 -5.79
CA LYS A 127 2.66 16.42 -5.48
C LYS A 127 1.21 16.88 -5.68
N GLU A 128 0.53 16.30 -6.67
CA GLU A 128 -0.89 16.58 -6.97
C GLU A 128 -1.83 16.24 -5.81
N LEU A 129 -1.47 15.32 -4.91
CA LEU A 129 -2.27 14.97 -3.73
C LEU A 129 -2.47 16.12 -2.76
N ARG A 130 -1.62 17.16 -2.80
CA ARG A 130 -1.80 18.35 -1.95
C ARG A 130 -3.15 19.02 -2.20
N LYS A 131 -3.67 18.93 -3.42
CA LYS A 131 -4.97 19.49 -3.79
C LYS A 131 -6.12 18.75 -3.12
N ASP A 132 -5.97 17.46 -2.84
CA ASP A 132 -7.04 16.64 -2.24
C ASP A 132 -7.46 17.20 -0.86
N PHE A 133 -6.51 17.70 -0.08
CA PHE A 133 -6.77 18.26 1.26
C PHE A 133 -7.63 19.52 1.22
N LEU A 134 -7.65 20.25 0.09
CA LEU A 134 -8.47 21.46 -0.08
C LEU A 134 -9.95 21.14 -0.26
N TYR A 135 -10.28 19.91 -0.68
CA TYR A 135 -11.64 19.48 -1.00
C TYR A 135 -12.21 18.49 0.02
N PHE A 136 -11.64 18.45 1.22
CA PHE A 136 -12.15 17.57 2.28
C PHE A 136 -13.56 18.00 2.69
N SER A 137 -14.47 17.02 2.66
CA SER A 137 -15.88 17.21 3.01
C SER A 137 -16.23 16.55 4.33
N ASN A 138 -15.22 16.05 5.06
CA ASN A 138 -15.35 15.29 6.29
C ASN A 138 -16.25 14.06 6.16
N LYS A 139 -16.36 13.49 4.95
CA LYS A 139 -17.21 12.31 4.70
C LYS A 139 -16.53 11.02 5.11
N THR A 140 -15.20 10.95 5.00
CA THR A 140 -14.44 9.76 5.41
C THR A 140 -13.80 9.93 6.80
N PRO A 141 -13.58 8.84 7.56
CA PRO A 141 -12.87 8.92 8.84
C PRO A 141 -11.49 9.58 8.74
N GLY A 142 -10.77 9.33 7.63
CA GLY A 142 -9.46 9.94 7.38
C GLY A 142 -9.53 11.45 7.19
N GLU A 143 -10.53 11.96 6.47
CA GLU A 143 -10.77 13.41 6.34
C GLU A 143 -11.07 14.05 7.69
N LYS A 144 -11.94 13.43 8.49
CA LYS A 144 -12.28 13.91 9.84
C LYS A 144 -11.05 13.99 10.74
N ILE A 145 -10.19 12.97 10.68
CA ILE A 145 -8.96 12.91 11.47
C ILE A 145 -7.97 13.98 11.01
N PHE A 146 -7.83 14.20 9.70
CA PHE A 146 -6.98 15.27 9.19
C PHE A 146 -7.49 16.64 9.63
N THR A 147 -8.79 16.93 9.46
CA THR A 147 -9.38 18.21 9.86
C THR A 147 -9.23 18.48 11.35
N LYS A 148 -9.31 17.43 12.19
CA LYS A 148 -9.26 17.56 13.65
C LYS A 148 -7.83 17.59 14.23
N PHE A 149 -6.91 16.82 13.65
CA PHE A 149 -5.59 16.56 14.25
C PHE A 149 -4.40 16.82 13.31
N GLY A 150 -4.64 17.20 12.05
CA GLY A 150 -3.59 17.42 11.04
C GLY A 150 -2.94 16.14 10.51
N ILE A 151 -3.42 14.96 10.92
CA ILE A 151 -2.83 13.67 10.53
C ILE A 151 -3.24 13.32 9.10
N ALA A 152 -2.28 13.39 8.17
CA ALA A 152 -2.49 13.22 6.73
C ALA A 152 -2.64 11.76 6.26
N GLY A 153 -2.30 10.78 7.12
CA GLY A 153 -2.42 9.36 6.85
C GLY A 153 -1.69 8.92 5.57
N ALA A 154 -2.29 7.99 4.82
CA ALA A 154 -1.69 7.42 3.60
C ALA A 154 -1.31 8.47 2.53
N ARG A 155 -2.07 9.58 2.44
CA ARG A 155 -1.73 10.68 1.53
C ARG A 155 -0.48 11.43 1.98
N GLY A 156 -0.33 11.61 3.30
CA GLY A 156 0.88 12.15 3.91
C GLY A 156 2.10 11.28 3.59
N GLU A 157 2.00 9.96 3.83
CA GLU A 157 3.08 9.02 3.51
C GLU A 157 3.47 9.09 2.03
N ALA A 158 2.48 9.09 1.12
CA ALA A 158 2.71 9.22 -0.32
C ALA A 158 3.41 10.55 -0.66
N LEU A 159 2.98 11.68 -0.08
CA LEU A 159 3.58 13.00 -0.28
C LEU A 159 5.02 13.11 0.19
N THR A 160 5.42 12.32 1.19
CA THR A 160 6.82 12.16 1.60
C THR A 160 7.60 11.22 0.68
N GLY A 161 7.04 10.78 -0.44
CA GLY A 161 7.68 9.80 -1.32
C GLY A 161 7.95 8.47 -0.63
N TYR A 162 7.09 8.09 0.32
CA TYR A 162 7.26 6.93 1.19
C TYR A 162 8.65 6.88 1.86
N TYR A 163 9.09 8.01 2.43
CA TYR A 163 10.38 8.13 3.11
C TYR A 163 10.64 6.99 4.10
N LYS A 164 9.62 6.64 4.92
CA LYS A 164 9.70 5.55 5.90
C LYS A 164 9.94 4.19 5.25
N ILE A 165 9.47 3.95 4.02
CA ILE A 165 9.73 2.69 3.31
C ILE A 165 11.18 2.63 2.83
N PHE A 166 11.61 3.65 2.08
CA PHE A 166 12.92 3.66 1.42
C PHE A 166 14.09 3.83 2.39
N PHE A 167 13.95 4.71 3.40
CA PHE A 167 15.06 5.12 4.25
C PHE A 167 15.00 4.60 5.69
N GLN A 168 13.91 3.95 6.09
CA GLN A 168 13.79 3.39 7.44
C GLN A 168 13.51 1.89 7.42
N GLY A 169 12.39 1.47 6.82
CA GLY A 169 11.95 0.07 6.79
C GLY A 169 12.86 -0.84 5.97
N LEU A 170 13.28 -0.42 4.77
CA LEU A 170 14.22 -1.22 3.97
C LEU A 170 15.60 -1.37 4.66
N PRO A 171 16.27 -0.30 5.14
CA PRO A 171 17.50 -0.44 5.93
C PRO A 171 17.32 -1.27 7.21
N PHE A 172 16.16 -1.15 7.87
CA PHE A 172 15.84 -1.96 9.04
C PHE A 172 15.80 -3.45 8.68
N ILE A 173 15.03 -3.85 7.66
CA ILE A 173 14.85 -5.28 7.36
C ILE A 173 16.13 -5.92 6.80
N LEU A 174 16.92 -5.17 6.01
CA LEU A 174 18.23 -5.64 5.53
C LEU A 174 19.20 -5.91 6.69
N ARG A 175 19.15 -5.09 7.75
CA ARG A 175 19.95 -5.29 8.96
C ARG A 175 19.50 -6.53 9.74
N ILE A 176 18.19 -6.75 9.85
CA ILE A 176 17.63 -7.94 10.51
C ILE A 176 17.99 -9.20 9.71
N TYR A 177 17.88 -9.17 8.38
CA TYR A 177 18.28 -10.25 7.48
C TYR A 177 19.75 -10.62 7.65
N LYS A 178 20.65 -9.63 7.63
CA LYS A 178 22.09 -9.87 7.82
C LYS A 178 22.42 -10.50 9.17
N LYS A 179 21.70 -10.12 10.24
CA LYS A 179 21.93 -10.65 11.59
C LYS A 179 21.27 -12.01 11.84
N ASN A 180 20.19 -12.32 11.11
CA ASN A 180 19.37 -13.51 11.35
C ASN A 180 19.02 -14.19 10.02
N PRO A 181 20.00 -14.70 9.26
CA PRO A 181 19.76 -15.26 7.93
C PRO A 181 18.91 -16.54 7.94
N TYR A 182 18.74 -17.17 9.10
CA TYR A 182 17.97 -18.39 9.30
C TYR A 182 16.47 -18.15 9.43
N LEU A 183 16.03 -16.91 9.62
CA LEU A 183 14.61 -16.58 9.71
C LEU A 183 13.90 -16.87 8.39
N LYS A 184 12.67 -17.36 8.50
CA LYS A 184 11.75 -17.55 7.40
C LYS A 184 11.21 -16.20 6.93
N ALA A 185 10.77 -16.15 5.68
CA ALA A 185 10.20 -14.94 5.08
C ALA A 185 9.10 -14.29 5.93
N GLN A 186 8.20 -15.10 6.52
CA GLN A 186 7.11 -14.63 7.37
C GLN A 186 7.59 -13.87 8.61
N GLU A 187 8.70 -14.27 9.21
CA GLU A 187 9.26 -13.62 10.38
C GLU A 187 9.80 -12.22 10.03
N PHE A 188 10.40 -12.07 8.84
CA PHE A 188 10.80 -10.76 8.32
C PHE A 188 9.61 -9.83 8.08
N TYR A 189 8.48 -10.35 7.56
CA TYR A 189 7.27 -9.56 7.37
C TYR A 189 6.67 -9.12 8.70
N LEU A 190 6.67 -9.99 9.71
CA LEU A 190 6.23 -9.64 11.06
C LEU A 190 7.13 -8.57 11.68
N CYS A 191 8.46 -8.67 11.52
CA CYS A 191 9.37 -7.62 11.96
C CYS A 191 9.07 -6.27 11.29
N LEU A 192 8.81 -6.27 9.98
CA LEU A 192 8.41 -5.07 9.25
C LEU A 192 7.07 -4.50 9.72
N LEU A 193 6.08 -5.36 9.97
CA LEU A 193 4.76 -4.95 10.46
C LEU A 193 4.88 -4.27 11.83
N ILE A 194 5.58 -4.90 12.78
CA ILE A 194 5.81 -4.33 14.12
C ILE A 194 6.59 -3.01 14.02
N PHE A 195 7.62 -2.98 13.17
CA PHE A 195 8.40 -1.76 12.92
C PHE A 195 7.50 -0.62 12.43
N TYR A 196 6.68 -0.84 11.40
CA TYR A 196 5.81 0.21 10.88
C TYR A 196 4.70 0.61 11.84
N MET A 197 4.17 -0.32 12.64
CA MET A 197 3.22 0.01 13.72
C MET A 197 3.82 0.94 14.77
N SER A 198 5.14 0.96 14.95
CA SER A 198 5.82 1.84 15.91
C SER A 198 6.09 3.25 15.39
N ILE A 199 6.01 3.48 14.07
CA ILE A 199 6.41 4.76 13.45
C ILE A 199 5.34 5.40 12.54
N ILE A 200 4.28 4.67 12.19
CA ILE A 200 3.18 5.18 11.37
C ILE A 200 1.98 5.49 12.25
N GLU A 201 1.49 6.72 12.15
CA GLU A 201 0.23 7.13 12.77
C GLU A 201 -0.97 6.53 12.03
N ASP A 202 -1.59 5.52 12.62
CA ASP A 202 -2.71 4.82 12.00
C ASP A 202 -4.04 5.57 12.20
N THR A 203 -4.47 6.27 11.13
CA THR A 203 -5.78 6.95 11.05
C THR A 203 -7.00 6.03 11.16
N ARG A 204 -6.85 4.70 11.14
CA ARG A 204 -7.93 3.73 11.40
C ARG A 204 -7.84 3.04 12.76
N ALA A 205 -6.78 3.31 13.54
CA ALA A 205 -6.59 2.75 14.88
C ALA A 205 -7.74 2.96 15.88
N PRO A 206 -8.62 3.99 15.81
CA PRO A 206 -9.71 4.12 16.78
C PRO A 206 -10.71 2.95 16.80
N LYS A 207 -10.66 2.02 15.84
CA LYS A 207 -11.53 0.83 15.77
C LYS A 207 -10.81 -0.51 15.97
N ARG A 208 -9.52 -0.54 16.30
CA ARG A 208 -8.87 -1.79 16.74
C ARG A 208 -9.16 -1.94 18.23
N PRO A 209 -9.69 -3.08 18.70
CA PRO A 209 -9.86 -3.31 20.13
C PRO A 209 -8.50 -3.06 20.79
N LYS A 210 -8.52 -2.18 21.80
CA LYS A 210 -7.36 -1.78 22.57
C LYS A 210 -6.64 -3.02 23.08
N PHE A 211 -5.56 -3.42 22.43
CA PHE A 211 -4.58 -4.28 23.07
C PHE A 211 -3.74 -3.39 23.97
N ARG A 212 -4.02 -3.50 25.28
CA ARG A 212 -3.06 -3.14 26.32
C ARG A 212 -1.92 -4.14 26.26
N ALA A 213 -0.71 -3.64 26.04
CA ALA A 213 0.48 -4.20 26.65
C ALA A 213 1.32 -3.00 27.07
N ILE A 214 1.24 -2.73 28.39
CA ILE A 214 1.64 -1.55 29.16
C ILE A 214 0.72 -0.33 29.00
#